data_AF-A0A7C6XRG4-F1
#
_entry.id   AF-A0A7C6XRG4-F1
#
_cell.length_a   1.000
_cell.length_b   1.000
_cell.length_c   1.000
_cell.angle_alpha   90.00
_cell.angle_beta   90.00
_cell.angle_gamma   90.00
#
_symmetry.space_group_name_H-M   'P 1'
#
loop_
_entity.id
_entity.type
_entity.pdbx_description
1 polymer ?
#
loop_
_entity_poly.entity_id
_entity_poly.type
_entity_poly.pdbx_seq_one_letter_code
_entity_poly.pdbx_strand_id
1 'polypeptide(L)'
;MNSELESLPAEIVDLPLIRIASDLSLMAWEQMLAWRPLLGASLDASIVDTKTSPNDLVTRADAQIEALVRGYLNRVRPHDLMVGEEGSEAL
;
A
#
# COMPACT_ATOMS: atom_id res chain seq x y z
N MET A 1 21.46 -16.40 16.66
CA MET A 1 20.42 -15.62 15.98
C MET A 1 19.23 -16.54 15.84
N ASN A 2 18.26 -16.44 16.76
CA ASN A 2 17.11 -17.33 16.78
C ASN A 2 16.13 -16.91 15.69
N SER A 3 15.89 -17.78 14.71
CA SER A 3 14.98 -17.57 13.59
C SER A 3 13.50 -17.78 13.97
N GLU A 4 13.17 -17.86 15.26
CA GLU A 4 11.80 -18.14 15.75
C GLU A 4 11.00 -16.86 16.06
N LEU A 5 11.53 -15.67 15.75
CA LEU A 5 10.93 -14.39 16.12
C LEU A 5 10.18 -13.65 14.99
N GLU A 6 10.04 -14.22 13.79
CA GLU A 6 9.51 -13.47 12.63
C GLU A 6 8.15 -13.89 12.10
N SER A 7 7.51 -14.95 12.62
CA SER A 7 6.15 -15.30 12.21
C SER A 7 5.15 -15.05 13.33
N LEU A 8 4.06 -14.36 13.02
CA LEU A 8 2.89 -14.27 13.90
C LEU A 8 2.42 -15.70 14.28
N PRO A 9 1.88 -15.90 15.49
CA PRO A 9 1.24 -17.16 15.89
C PRO A 9 0.23 -17.63 14.84
N ALA A 10 0.14 -18.95 14.62
CA ALA A 10 -0.75 -19.52 13.62
C ALA A 10 -2.22 -19.08 13.81
N GLU A 11 -2.68 -18.99 15.07
CA GLU A 11 -4.05 -18.54 15.36
C GLU A 11 -4.31 -17.09 14.94
N ILE A 12 -3.26 -16.26 14.85
CA ILE A 12 -3.33 -14.87 14.38
C ILE A 12 -3.24 -14.81 12.85
N VAL A 13 -2.34 -15.59 12.25
CA VAL A 13 -2.21 -15.69 10.78
C VAL A 13 -3.48 -16.20 10.13
N ASP A 14 -4.21 -17.09 10.81
CA ASP A 14 -5.46 -17.66 10.31
C ASP A 14 -6.65 -16.70 10.39
N LEU A 15 -6.52 -15.57 11.08
CA LEU A 15 -7.58 -14.56 11.13
C LEU A 15 -7.83 -13.99 9.72
N PRO A 16 -9.08 -13.96 9.23
CA PRO A 16 -9.39 -13.49 7.88
C PRO A 16 -8.87 -12.08 7.58
N LEU A 17 -8.91 -11.18 8.56
CA LEU A 17 -8.41 -9.80 8.39
C LEU A 17 -6.89 -9.74 8.25
N ILE A 18 -6.15 -10.58 8.98
CA ILE A 18 -4.69 -10.65 8.88
C ILE A 18 -4.27 -11.21 7.53
N ARG A 19 -4.98 -12.24 7.03
CA ARG A 19 -4.75 -12.76 5.67
C ARG A 19 -4.99 -11.69 4.61
N ILE A 20 -6.11 -10.97 4.69
CA ILE A 20 -6.41 -9.85 3.79
C ILE A 20 -5.32 -8.77 3.86
N ALA A 21 -4.87 -8.39 5.05
CA ALA A 21 -3.80 -7.40 5.21
C ALA A 21 -2.46 -7.87 4.61
N SER A 22 -2.14 -9.17 4.75
CA SER A 22 -0.96 -9.78 4.13
C SER A 22 -1.05 -9.73 2.60
N ASP A 23 -2.19 -10.13 2.03
CA ASP A 23 -2.41 -10.09 0.58
C ASP A 23 -2.31 -8.67 0.03
N LEU A 24 -2.90 -7.70 0.72
CA LEU A 24 -2.82 -6.27 0.38
C LEU A 24 -1.37 -5.74 0.44
N SER A 25 -0.59 -6.19 1.43
CA SER A 25 0.82 -5.82 1.55
C SER A 25 1.65 -6.35 0.39
N LEU A 26 1.39 -7.58 -0.05
CA LEU A 26 2.02 -8.17 -1.23
C LEU A 26 1.62 -7.44 -2.52
N MET A 27 0.33 -7.12 -2.69
CA MET A 27 -0.15 -6.35 -3.84
C MET A 27 0.49 -4.96 -3.90
N ALA A 28 0.58 -4.26 -2.77
CA ALA A 28 1.24 -2.97 -2.68
C ALA A 28 2.74 -3.06 -3.03
N TRP A 29 3.41 -4.11 -2.55
CA TRP A 29 4.81 -4.38 -2.87
C TRP A 29 5.03 -4.64 -4.36
N GLU A 30 4.21 -5.48 -4.99
CA GLU A 30 4.26 -5.74 -6.43
C GLU A 30 4.05 -4.48 -7.25
N GLN A 31 3.09 -3.64 -6.85
CA GLN A 31 2.86 -2.35 -7.50
C GLN A 31 4.08 -1.43 -7.33
N MET A 32 4.69 -1.40 -6.15
CA MET A 32 5.90 -0.62 -5.91
C MET A 32 7.10 -1.11 -6.74
N LEU A 33 7.21 -2.42 -6.99
CA LEU A 33 8.22 -2.96 -7.91
C LEU A 33 8.02 -2.44 -9.34
N ALA A 34 6.78 -2.28 -9.79
CA ALA A 34 6.47 -1.69 -11.09
C ALA A 34 6.82 -0.20 -11.15
N TRP A 35 6.67 0.53 -10.04
CA TRP A 35 7.06 1.95 -9.93
C TRP A 35 8.56 2.16 -9.75
N ARG A 36 9.29 1.18 -9.20
CA ARG A 36 10.72 1.30 -8.86
C ARG A 36 11.61 1.84 -10.00
N PRO A 37 11.45 1.46 -11.29
CA PRO A 37 12.27 2.03 -12.37
C PRO A 37 11.97 3.51 -12.66
N LEU A 38 10.78 3.98 -12.28
CA LEU A 38 10.30 5.35 -12.50
C LEU A 38 10.70 6.27 -11.33
N LEU A 39 10.76 5.71 -10.12
CA LEU A 39 11.16 6.40 -8.90
C LEU A 39 12.69 6.58 -8.87
N GLY A 40 13.17 7.79 -9.15
CA GLY A 40 14.58 8.16 -9.05
C GLY A 40 15.39 8.14 -10.36
N ALA A 41 14.79 7.72 -11.48
CA ALA A 41 15.42 7.83 -12.81
C ALA A 41 15.37 9.27 -13.37
N SER A 42 14.35 10.03 -12.99
CA SER A 42 14.30 11.49 -13.09
C SER A 42 13.42 12.03 -11.97
N LEU A 43 13.76 13.19 -11.40
CA LEU A 43 12.82 14.00 -10.61
C LEU A 43 11.84 14.67 -11.58
N ASP A 44 11.05 13.85 -12.27
CA ASP A 44 9.95 14.33 -13.09
C ASP A 44 8.78 14.65 -12.15
N ALA A 45 8.36 15.91 -12.16
CA ALA A 45 7.19 16.40 -11.42
C ALA A 45 5.89 15.67 -11.81
N SER A 46 5.89 14.92 -12.92
CA SER A 46 4.77 14.05 -13.29
C SER A 46 4.69 12.73 -12.50
N ILE A 47 5.74 12.39 -11.74
CA ILE A 47 5.89 11.11 -11.01
C ILE A 47 6.04 11.36 -9.50
N VAL A 48 6.80 12.39 -9.14
CA VAL A 48 7.03 12.84 -7.76
C VAL A 48 6.52 14.26 -7.64
N ASP A 49 5.48 14.46 -6.82
CA ASP A 49 4.94 15.76 -6.48
C ASP A 49 5.23 16.07 -5.00
N THR A 50 5.03 17.31 -4.59
CA THR A 50 5.09 17.73 -3.19
C THR A 50 3.70 18.15 -2.74
N LYS A 51 3.21 17.61 -1.61
CA LYS A 51 1.93 18.03 -1.03
C LYS A 51 2.07 19.44 -0.42
N THR A 52 2.44 19.54 0.86
CA THR A 52 2.42 20.81 1.60
C THR A 52 3.79 21.43 1.85
N SER A 53 4.88 20.67 1.66
CA SER A 53 6.25 21.15 1.80
C SER A 53 7.19 20.50 0.77
N PRO A 54 8.36 21.10 0.49
CA PRO A 54 9.35 20.53 -0.44
C PRO A 54 9.85 19.13 -0.06
N ASN A 55 9.66 18.71 1.19
CA ASN A 55 10.03 17.39 1.70
C ASN A 55 8.82 16.47 1.92
N ASP A 56 7.61 16.97 1.65
CA ASP A 56 6.34 16.25 1.77
C ASP A 56 6.02 15.63 0.41
N LEU A 57 6.85 14.67 0.02
CA LEU A 57 6.80 14.06 -1.30
C LEU A 57 5.62 13.08 -1.34
N VAL A 58 4.75 13.26 -2.34
CA VAL A 58 3.76 12.26 -2.73
C VAL A 58 4.11 11.79 -4.12
N THR A 59 4.08 10.49 -4.31
CA THR A 59 4.26 9.93 -5.65
C THR A 59 2.93 9.45 -6.17
N ARG A 60 2.78 9.41 -7.50
CA ARG A 60 1.63 8.73 -8.12
C ARG A 60 1.54 7.26 -7.68
N ALA A 61 2.63 6.67 -7.20
CA ALA A 61 2.64 5.33 -6.63
C ALA A 61 1.82 5.24 -5.35
N ASP A 62 1.93 6.21 -4.43
CA ASP A 62 1.22 6.19 -3.15
C ASP A 62 -0.29 6.24 -3.36
N ALA A 63 -0.76 7.19 -4.18
CA ALA A 63 -2.17 7.32 -4.53
C ALA A 63 -2.72 6.09 -5.26
N GLN A 64 -1.95 5.52 -6.21
CA GLN A 64 -2.39 4.33 -6.94
C GLN A 64 -2.45 3.09 -6.05
N ILE A 65 -1.46 2.91 -5.17
CA ILE A 65 -1.45 1.80 -4.21
C ILE A 65 -2.63 1.93 -3.24
N GLU A 66 -2.89 3.12 -2.72
CA GLU A 66 -4.05 3.34 -1.85
C GLU A 66 -5.35 3.02 -2.58
N ALA A 67 -5.51 3.47 -3.82
CA ALA A 67 -6.70 3.21 -4.62
C ALA A 67 -6.93 1.72 -4.89
N LEU A 68 -5.87 0.95 -5.17
CA LEU A 68 -5.92 -0.51 -5.32
C LEU A 68 -6.34 -1.20 -4.02
N VAL A 69 -5.73 -0.79 -2.89
CA VAL A 69 -6.07 -1.32 -1.56
C VAL A 69 -7.54 -1.04 -1.22
N ARG A 70 -8.00 0.19 -1.47
CA ARG A 70 -9.39 0.60 -1.25
C ARG A 70 -10.36 -0.21 -2.12
N GLY A 71 -10.05 -0.40 -3.40
CA GLY A 71 -10.87 -1.20 -4.31
C GLY A 71 -10.99 -2.66 -3.90
N TYR A 72 -9.89 -3.26 -3.44
CA TYR A 72 -9.90 -4.63 -2.92
C TYR A 72 -10.74 -4.71 -1.64
N LEU A 73 -10.53 -3.83 -0.66
CA LEU A 73 -11.30 -3.81 0.59
C LEU A 73 -12.79 -3.56 0.35
N ASN A 74 -13.17 -2.67 -0.57
CA ASN A 74 -14.56 -2.47 -0.95
C ASN A 74 -15.20 -3.75 -1.50
N ARG A 75 -14.42 -4.61 -2.16
CA ARG A 75 -14.92 -5.89 -2.69
C ARG A 75 -15.07 -6.96 -1.61
N VAL A 76 -14.09 -7.10 -0.72
CA VAL A 76 -14.04 -8.21 0.25
C VAL A 76 -14.62 -7.87 1.62
N ARG A 77 -14.70 -6.58 1.97
CA ARG A 77 -15.16 -6.03 3.26
C ARG A 77 -15.96 -4.73 3.03
N PRO A 78 -17.08 -4.75 2.28
CA PRO A 78 -17.81 -3.55 1.84
C PRO A 78 -18.43 -2.70 2.95
N HIS A 79 -18.45 -3.20 4.19
CA HIS A 79 -19.02 -2.49 5.34
C HIS A 79 -17.96 -1.87 6.26
N ASP A 80 -16.68 -2.08 5.95
CA ASP A 80 -15.59 -1.50 6.71
C ASP A 80 -15.21 -0.13 6.15
N LEU A 81 -14.81 0.79 7.04
CA LEU A 81 -14.20 2.06 6.65
C LEU A 81 -12.69 1.88 6.52
N MET A 82 -12.16 2.17 5.32
CA MET A 82 -10.73 2.32 5.11
C MET A 82 -10.34 3.80 5.22
N VAL A 83 -9.42 4.10 6.14
CA VAL A 83 -8.76 5.40 6.27
C VAL A 83 -7.35 5.27 5.68
N GLY A 84 -7.06 6.06 4.65
CA GLY A 84 -5.75 6.15 4.00
C GLY A 84 -5.21 7.57 4.06
N GLU A 85 -3.91 7.74 3.80
CA GLU A 85 -3.23 9.03 3.86
C GLU A 85 -3.60 9.92 2.67
N GLU A 86 -3.68 9.34 1.47
CA GLU A 86 -3.89 10.07 0.22
C GLU A 86 -5.36 10.36 -0.06
N GLY A 87 -6.28 9.65 0.60
CA GLY A 87 -7.71 9.78 0.37
C GLY A 87 -8.12 9.41 -1.06
N SER A 88 -7.35 8.53 -1.72
CA SER A 88 -7.54 8.20 -3.14
C SER A 88 -8.82 7.38 -3.36
N GLU A 89 -9.59 7.70 -4.39
CA GLU A 89 -10.77 6.91 -4.77
C GLU A 89 -10.36 5.51 -5.24
N ALA A 90 -11.25 4.53 -5.07
CA ALA A 90 -10.98 3.15 -5.47
C ALA A 90 -10.86 3.02 -7.01
N LEU A 91 -9.88 2.22 -7.46
CA LEU A 91 -9.72 1.81 -8.87
C LEU A 91 -10.64 0.64 -9.25
#